data_AF-A0A5B3GGV1-F1
#
_entry.id   AF-A0A5B3GGV1-F1
#
_cell.length_a   1.000
_cell.length_b   1.000
_cell.length_c   1.000
_cell.angle_alpha   90.00
_cell.angle_beta   90.00
_cell.angle_gamma   90.00
#
_symmetry.space_group_name_H-M   'P 1'
#
loop_
_entity.id
_entity.type
_entity.pdbx_description
1 polymer ?
#
loop_
_entity_poly.entity_id
_entity_poly.type
_entity_poly.pdbx_seq_one_letter_code
_entity_poly.pdbx_strand_id
1 'polypeptide(L)'
;MRVAMVVVYDWLKDSRQRHCKCQRILIYGTGDKGVSLVTQLQNSQEYQVVGFLTYGKTLKNHMLADLPVYYFETEENVKYLHNCKDIDAILFAHVHEAREEQERLIHYCTDCNLKVLIAPSIDEVVDGKVQRQAIREIRIEDLLGREEIKISMNEIIANFRGKTILVTGAAGSIGSELCRQLATFGVKELVLFDNSETPMHNIRLELEDRFPNLKFIPVIGDVRMIPRLDFAFRTYRPQVVFHAAAYKHVPLMEENPCEAVLANVAGSRNVADKCIEYDVEKMVMISTDKAVNPTNIMGCTKRLAEIYVQSLGLAIEAGKVKGKTKFVTTRFGNVLGSNGSVIPRFREQIAKGGPVTVTHPDITRFFMTIPEACRLVMEAATMSTGTQIFVFDMGKSVKIAHLAKRMIELAGLEVDKDIKIEYTGLRPGEKLYEEVLSNTENTLPTSHDRIRIAKVREYDYIDALKGAQELEELSRAIIIPDMVRLMKKIVPEFKSKNSRFEEFDKETK
;
A
#
# COMPACT_ATOMS: atom_id res chain seq x y z
N MET A 1 8.62 -31.85 -54.45
CA MET A 1 8.37 -30.48 -53.94
C MET A 1 7.21 -30.40 -52.94
N ARG A 2 6.00 -30.90 -53.24
CA ARG A 2 4.85 -30.82 -52.29
C ARG A 2 5.09 -31.49 -50.93
N VAL A 3 5.72 -32.67 -50.91
CA VAL A 3 6.03 -33.38 -49.65
C VAL A 3 7.03 -32.60 -48.79
N ALA A 4 8.04 -31.97 -49.39
CA ALA A 4 8.98 -31.11 -48.67
C ALA A 4 8.30 -29.85 -48.09
N MET A 5 7.35 -29.26 -48.83
CA MET A 5 6.53 -28.14 -48.33
C MET A 5 5.64 -28.55 -47.17
N VAL A 6 5.03 -29.75 -47.21
CA VAL A 6 4.19 -30.28 -46.12
C VAL A 6 5.05 -30.58 -44.89
N VAL A 7 6.24 -31.16 -45.06
CA VAL A 7 7.18 -31.41 -43.95
C VAL A 7 7.68 -30.10 -43.33
N VAL A 8 7.99 -29.08 -44.15
CA VAL A 8 8.40 -27.75 -43.64
C VAL A 8 7.22 -27.03 -42.98
N TYR A 9 6.01 -27.15 -43.53
CA TYR A 9 4.80 -26.57 -42.94
C TYR A 9 4.43 -27.25 -41.63
N ASP A 10 4.48 -28.58 -41.57
CA ASP A 10 4.24 -29.34 -40.34
C ASP A 10 5.37 -29.09 -39.33
N TRP A 11 6.63 -28.94 -39.74
CA TRP A 11 7.73 -28.57 -38.84
C TRP A 11 7.60 -27.15 -38.29
N LEU A 12 7.15 -26.18 -39.12
CA LEU A 12 6.84 -24.81 -38.69
C LEU A 12 5.60 -24.77 -37.78
N LYS A 13 4.61 -25.64 -38.03
CA LYS A 13 3.39 -25.76 -37.23
C LYS A 13 3.65 -26.48 -35.90
N ASP A 14 4.46 -27.51 -35.87
CA ASP A 14 4.91 -28.22 -34.65
C ASP A 14 5.83 -27.33 -33.82
N SER A 15 6.70 -26.54 -34.44
CA SER A 15 7.53 -25.55 -33.74
C SER A 15 6.65 -24.45 -33.12
N ARG A 16 5.67 -23.93 -33.85
CA ARG A 16 4.66 -22.99 -33.31
C ARG A 16 3.73 -23.61 -32.24
N GLN A 17 3.37 -24.88 -32.35
CA GLN A 17 2.54 -25.58 -31.36
C GLN A 17 3.33 -25.98 -30.10
N ARG A 18 4.63 -26.27 -30.21
CA ARG A 18 5.53 -26.47 -29.05
C ARG A 18 5.74 -25.17 -28.27
N HIS A 19 5.92 -24.05 -28.97
CA HIS A 19 5.91 -22.70 -28.39
C HIS A 19 4.63 -22.36 -27.62
N CYS A 20 3.49 -22.96 -27.99
CA CYS A 20 2.23 -22.75 -27.27
C CYS A 20 2.17 -23.49 -25.93
N LYS A 21 3.11 -24.40 -25.59
CA LYS A 21 3.12 -25.12 -24.31
C LYS A 21 4.31 -24.82 -23.41
N CYS A 22 5.48 -24.49 -23.96
CA CYS A 22 6.69 -24.24 -23.18
C CYS A 22 7.39 -22.96 -23.65
N GLN A 23 7.38 -21.93 -22.80
CA GLN A 23 7.97 -20.63 -23.08
C GLN A 23 9.48 -20.67 -22.92
N ARG A 24 10.21 -20.19 -23.94
CA ARG A 24 11.68 -20.09 -23.92
C ARG A 24 12.09 -18.82 -23.21
N ILE A 25 12.80 -18.96 -22.10
CA ILE A 25 13.10 -17.83 -21.22
C ILE A 25 14.60 -17.62 -21.00
N LEU A 26 14.99 -16.36 -20.88
CA LEU A 26 16.32 -15.97 -20.39
C LEU A 26 16.21 -15.54 -18.92
N ILE A 27 17.16 -15.96 -18.09
CA ILE A 27 17.27 -15.46 -16.71
C ILE A 27 18.13 -14.21 -16.71
N TYR A 28 17.62 -13.10 -16.18
CA TYR A 28 18.41 -11.89 -16.02
C TYR A 28 19.41 -12.02 -14.85
N GLY A 29 20.64 -11.58 -15.08
CA GLY A 29 21.74 -11.63 -14.11
C GLY A 29 22.46 -12.98 -14.08
N THR A 30 23.64 -13.01 -13.45
CA THR A 30 24.50 -14.21 -13.33
C THR A 30 24.80 -14.59 -11.89
N GLY A 31 23.98 -14.13 -10.94
CA GLY A 31 24.14 -14.43 -9.52
C GLY A 31 23.61 -15.82 -9.15
N ASP A 32 23.98 -16.28 -7.94
CA ASP A 32 23.65 -17.62 -7.43
C ASP A 32 22.15 -17.96 -7.48
N LYS A 33 21.30 -16.94 -7.28
CA LYS A 33 19.84 -17.13 -7.33
C LYS A 33 19.32 -17.38 -8.75
N GLY A 34 19.92 -16.76 -9.76
CA GLY A 34 19.64 -17.08 -11.16
C GLY A 34 20.01 -18.53 -11.48
N VAL A 35 21.14 -19.01 -10.96
CA VAL A 35 21.56 -20.42 -11.11
C VAL A 35 20.59 -21.38 -10.39
N SER A 36 20.12 -21.01 -9.20
CA SER A 36 19.10 -21.79 -8.48
C SER A 36 17.80 -21.94 -9.29
N LEU A 37 17.37 -20.87 -9.98
CA LEU A 37 16.18 -20.91 -10.85
C LEU A 37 16.32 -21.89 -12.02
N VAL A 38 17.52 -22.02 -12.60
CA VAL A 38 17.76 -23.06 -13.63
C VAL A 38 17.42 -24.44 -13.05
N THR A 39 17.93 -24.74 -11.86
CA THR A 39 17.70 -26.04 -11.20
C THR A 39 16.22 -26.26 -10.88
N GLN A 40 15.50 -25.22 -10.44
CA GLN A 40 14.07 -25.29 -10.15
C GLN A 40 13.22 -25.50 -11.42
N LEU A 41 13.65 -24.93 -12.55
CA LEU A 41 12.89 -24.95 -13.81
C LEU A 41 13.32 -26.06 -14.77
N GLN A 42 14.35 -26.84 -14.45
CA GLN A 42 14.84 -27.96 -15.28
C GLN A 42 13.73 -28.93 -15.72
N ASN A 43 12.73 -29.16 -14.87
CA ASN A 43 11.61 -30.07 -15.14
C ASN A 43 10.28 -29.33 -15.36
N SER A 44 10.31 -28.02 -15.60
CA SER A 44 9.10 -27.25 -15.88
C SER A 44 8.53 -27.64 -17.25
N GLN A 45 7.23 -27.91 -17.31
CA GLN A 45 6.54 -28.11 -18.58
C GLN A 45 6.16 -26.77 -19.24
N GLU A 46 6.16 -25.69 -18.47
CA GLU A 46 5.73 -24.34 -18.89
C GLU A 46 6.90 -23.46 -19.35
N TYR A 47 8.11 -23.71 -18.85
CA TYR A 47 9.27 -22.84 -19.07
C TYR A 47 10.52 -23.64 -19.44
N GLN A 48 11.19 -23.25 -20.52
CA GLN A 48 12.50 -23.74 -20.91
C GLN A 48 13.53 -22.62 -20.72
N VAL A 49 14.45 -22.79 -19.77
CA VAL A 49 15.56 -21.85 -19.61
C VAL A 49 16.60 -22.08 -20.71
N VAL A 50 16.86 -21.06 -21.53
CA VAL A 50 17.77 -21.18 -22.69
C VAL A 50 19.10 -20.45 -22.49
N GLY A 51 19.23 -19.68 -21.43
CA GLY A 51 20.44 -18.91 -21.14
C GLY A 51 20.25 -17.87 -20.06
N PHE A 52 21.34 -17.18 -19.77
CA PHE A 52 21.37 -15.99 -18.93
C PHE A 52 21.46 -14.73 -19.79
N LEU A 53 21.05 -13.59 -19.26
CA LEU A 53 21.16 -12.29 -19.91
C LEU A 53 21.80 -11.28 -18.95
N THR A 54 22.82 -10.56 -19.41
CA THR A 54 23.48 -9.51 -18.63
C THR A 54 23.61 -8.20 -19.42
N TYR A 55 23.75 -7.08 -18.71
CA TYR A 55 24.07 -5.81 -19.34
C TYR A 55 25.56 -5.75 -19.70
N GLY A 56 25.86 -5.38 -20.95
CA GLY A 56 27.23 -5.25 -21.44
C GLY A 56 27.91 -6.56 -21.86
N LYS A 57 29.00 -6.44 -22.62
CA LYS A 57 29.65 -7.57 -23.31
C LYS A 57 30.63 -8.38 -22.47
N THR A 58 30.84 -8.07 -21.19
CA THR A 58 31.90 -8.64 -20.37
C THR A 58 31.86 -10.17 -20.29
N LEU A 59 30.66 -10.74 -20.20
CA LEU A 59 30.44 -12.20 -20.11
C LEU A 59 30.04 -12.81 -21.45
N LYS A 60 30.25 -12.11 -22.57
CA LYS A 60 29.99 -12.66 -23.90
C LYS A 60 30.77 -13.97 -24.08
N ASN A 61 30.09 -15.01 -24.58
CA ASN A 61 30.61 -16.37 -24.77
C ASN A 61 30.94 -17.14 -23.46
N HIS A 62 30.59 -16.64 -22.28
CA HIS A 62 30.65 -17.45 -21.06
C HIS A 62 29.48 -18.45 -21.02
N MET A 63 29.72 -19.56 -20.31
CA MET A 63 28.68 -20.51 -19.95
C MET A 63 28.52 -20.52 -18.43
N LEU A 64 27.28 -20.56 -17.96
CA LEU A 64 26.92 -20.67 -16.56
C LEU A 64 25.88 -21.78 -16.44
N ALA A 65 26.12 -22.76 -15.56
CA ALA A 65 25.27 -23.96 -15.44
C ALA A 65 24.97 -24.65 -16.78
N ASP A 66 26.01 -24.79 -17.62
CA ASP A 66 25.96 -25.34 -18.99
C ASP A 66 25.04 -24.59 -19.98
N LEU A 67 24.64 -23.36 -19.64
CA LEU A 67 23.82 -22.48 -20.47
C LEU A 67 24.60 -21.24 -20.91
N PRO A 68 24.38 -20.74 -22.14
CA PRO A 68 25.08 -19.56 -22.65
C PRO A 68 24.65 -18.27 -21.93
N VAL A 69 25.60 -17.34 -21.80
CA VAL A 69 25.34 -15.97 -21.33
C VAL A 69 25.24 -15.02 -22.53
N TYR A 70 24.04 -14.47 -22.73
CA TYR A 70 23.73 -13.42 -23.68
C TYR A 70 23.97 -12.04 -23.06
N TYR A 71 24.03 -11.02 -23.92
CA TYR A 71 24.16 -9.63 -23.49
C TYR A 71 23.15 -8.72 -24.20
N PHE A 72 22.89 -7.56 -23.59
CA PHE A 72 22.25 -6.43 -24.24
C PHE A 72 22.94 -5.12 -23.85
N GLU A 73 22.96 -4.17 -24.78
CA GLU A 73 23.33 -2.77 -24.55
C GLU A 73 22.28 -1.83 -25.17
N THR A 74 21.60 -2.29 -26.23
CA THR A 74 20.58 -1.53 -26.97
C THR A 74 19.31 -2.34 -27.22
N GLU A 75 18.25 -1.64 -27.64
CA GLU A 75 16.97 -2.25 -28.00
C GLU A 75 17.11 -3.26 -29.15
N GLU A 76 18.01 -3.03 -30.12
CA GLU A 76 18.23 -3.97 -31.23
C GLU A 76 18.78 -5.31 -30.74
N ASN A 77 19.55 -5.34 -29.64
CA ASN A 77 20.02 -6.59 -29.06
C ASN A 77 18.84 -7.40 -28.52
N VAL A 78 17.90 -6.74 -27.84
CA VAL A 78 16.71 -7.39 -27.28
C VAL A 78 15.78 -7.87 -28.41
N LYS A 79 15.57 -7.05 -29.45
CA LYS A 79 14.84 -7.45 -30.66
C LYS A 79 15.49 -8.64 -31.37
N TYR A 80 16.82 -8.70 -31.42
CA TYR A 80 17.54 -9.84 -31.98
C TYR A 80 17.33 -11.10 -31.13
N LEU A 81 17.38 -10.99 -29.80
CA LEU A 81 17.09 -12.12 -28.92
C LEU A 81 15.65 -12.63 -29.14
N HIS A 82 14.67 -11.72 -29.14
CA HIS A 82 13.27 -12.09 -29.38
C HIS A 82 13.07 -12.76 -30.75
N ASN A 83 13.48 -12.09 -31.84
CA ASN A 83 13.15 -12.53 -33.20
C ASN A 83 14.06 -13.64 -33.76
N CYS A 84 15.35 -13.64 -33.41
CA CYS A 84 16.34 -14.54 -34.01
C CYS A 84 16.76 -15.68 -33.07
N LYS A 85 16.63 -15.51 -31.75
CA LYS A 85 16.90 -16.57 -30.76
C LYS A 85 15.63 -17.18 -30.19
N ASP A 86 14.48 -16.68 -30.62
CA ASP A 86 13.16 -17.24 -30.34
C ASP A 86 12.93 -17.31 -28.82
N ILE A 87 13.11 -16.15 -28.19
CA ILE A 87 12.95 -15.93 -26.76
C ILE A 87 11.56 -15.35 -26.52
N ASP A 88 10.77 -15.99 -25.66
CA ASP A 88 9.40 -15.59 -25.33
C ASP A 88 9.33 -14.65 -24.12
N ALA A 89 10.28 -14.80 -23.17
CA ALA A 89 10.30 -13.96 -21.98
C ALA A 89 11.68 -13.81 -21.33
N ILE A 90 11.81 -12.78 -20.49
CA ILE A 90 12.93 -12.58 -19.58
C ILE A 90 12.43 -12.76 -18.14
N LEU A 91 13.07 -13.64 -17.40
CA LEU A 91 12.78 -13.93 -16.00
C LEU A 91 13.78 -13.22 -15.08
N PHE A 92 13.28 -12.31 -14.25
CA PHE A 92 14.03 -11.71 -13.16
C PHE A 92 13.95 -12.60 -11.92
N ALA A 93 15.09 -12.84 -11.26
CA ALA A 93 15.11 -13.54 -9.98
C ALA A 93 14.54 -12.66 -8.87
N HIS A 94 14.76 -11.33 -8.96
CA HIS A 94 14.26 -10.38 -8.00
C HIS A 94 13.62 -9.13 -8.62
N VAL A 95 12.61 -8.62 -7.90
CA VAL A 95 11.95 -7.33 -8.20
C VAL A 95 12.96 -6.17 -8.23
N HIS A 96 13.98 -6.22 -7.37
CA HIS A 96 15.02 -5.18 -7.32
C HIS A 96 15.76 -5.04 -8.66
N GLU A 97 16.21 -6.16 -9.23
CA GLU A 97 16.90 -6.19 -10.52
C GLU A 97 16.00 -5.66 -11.64
N ALA A 98 14.71 -6.00 -11.60
CA ALA A 98 13.72 -5.47 -12.54
C ALA A 98 13.60 -3.93 -12.44
N ARG A 99 13.64 -3.36 -11.22
CA ARG A 99 13.61 -1.90 -11.04
C ARG A 99 14.84 -1.20 -11.59
N GLU A 100 16.03 -1.77 -11.38
CA GLU A 100 17.28 -1.22 -11.90
C GLU A 100 17.28 -1.17 -13.43
N GLU A 101 16.66 -2.16 -14.08
CA GLU A 101 16.56 -2.25 -15.53
C GLU A 101 15.26 -1.69 -16.12
N GLN A 102 14.44 -1.01 -15.32
CA GLN A 102 13.15 -0.48 -15.75
C GLN A 102 13.27 0.44 -16.98
N GLU A 103 14.25 1.34 -16.95
CA GLU A 103 14.46 2.34 -18.02
C GLU A 103 15.29 1.79 -19.20
N ARG A 104 15.73 0.53 -19.13
CA ARG A 104 16.52 -0.14 -20.19
C ARG A 104 15.83 -1.41 -20.65
N LEU A 105 16.16 -2.55 -20.01
CA LEU A 105 15.73 -3.86 -20.48
C LEU A 105 14.21 -3.98 -20.54
N ILE A 106 13.50 -3.51 -19.51
CA ILE A 106 12.04 -3.63 -19.46
C ILE A 106 11.40 -2.75 -20.53
N HIS A 107 11.90 -1.53 -20.72
CA HIS A 107 11.48 -0.66 -21.82
C HIS A 107 11.66 -1.36 -23.17
N TYR A 108 12.86 -1.90 -23.44
CA TYR A 108 13.16 -2.59 -24.70
C TYR A 108 12.30 -3.84 -24.91
N CYS A 109 12.01 -4.58 -23.84
CA CYS A 109 11.11 -5.74 -23.91
C CYS A 109 9.69 -5.31 -24.29
N THR A 110 9.22 -4.23 -23.68
CA THR A 110 7.86 -3.72 -23.92
C THR A 110 7.69 -3.24 -25.35
N ASP A 111 8.68 -2.55 -25.92
CA ASP A 111 8.67 -2.06 -27.30
C ASP A 111 8.64 -3.18 -28.37
N CYS A 112 9.16 -4.36 -28.02
CA CYS A 112 9.14 -5.53 -28.91
C CYS A 112 8.14 -6.62 -28.48
N ASN A 113 7.26 -6.32 -27.52
CA ASN A 113 6.26 -7.24 -26.97
C ASN A 113 6.86 -8.55 -26.40
N LEU A 114 8.09 -8.48 -25.89
CA LEU A 114 8.75 -9.55 -25.17
C LEU A 114 8.30 -9.55 -23.71
N LYS A 115 7.87 -10.70 -23.18
CA LYS A 115 7.33 -10.76 -21.82
C LYS A 115 8.41 -10.57 -20.78
N VAL A 116 8.06 -9.88 -19.70
CA VAL A 116 8.92 -9.74 -18.51
C VAL A 116 8.25 -10.47 -17.34
N LEU A 117 8.96 -11.44 -16.78
CA LEU A 117 8.50 -12.32 -15.71
C LEU A 117 9.32 -12.09 -14.44
N ILE A 118 8.69 -12.32 -13.30
CA ILE A 118 9.34 -12.29 -11.98
C ILE A 118 9.17 -13.65 -11.32
N ALA A 119 10.28 -14.19 -10.83
CA ALA A 119 10.30 -15.40 -10.03
C ALA A 119 9.70 -15.13 -8.63
N PRO A 120 9.02 -16.13 -8.03
CA PRO A 120 8.53 -16.01 -6.66
C PRO A 120 9.67 -15.75 -5.67
N SER A 121 9.41 -14.97 -4.62
CA SER A 121 10.36 -14.86 -3.52
C SER A 121 10.40 -16.17 -2.72
N ILE A 122 11.59 -16.54 -2.24
CA ILE A 122 11.83 -17.80 -1.52
C ILE A 122 11.34 -17.70 -0.04
N ASP A 123 10.91 -16.53 0.41
CA ASP A 123 10.85 -16.18 1.84
C ASP A 123 9.48 -16.32 2.53
N GLU A 124 8.55 -17.12 2.01
CA GLU A 124 7.30 -17.45 2.73
C GLU A 124 7.22 -18.94 3.07
N VAL A 125 8.00 -19.33 4.07
CA VAL A 125 7.81 -20.62 4.77
C VAL A 125 6.71 -20.42 5.80
N VAL A 126 5.49 -20.84 5.47
CA VAL A 126 4.42 -21.05 6.45
C VAL A 126 4.23 -22.56 6.58
N ASP A 127 4.48 -23.10 7.78
CA ASP A 127 4.17 -24.48 8.17
C ASP A 127 4.85 -25.60 7.35
N GLY A 128 6.11 -25.41 6.94
CA GLY A 128 6.88 -26.45 6.23
C GLY A 128 6.35 -26.82 4.83
N LYS A 129 5.29 -26.15 4.38
CA LYS A 129 4.75 -26.23 3.03
C LYS A 129 5.07 -24.92 2.33
N VAL A 130 6.09 -24.94 1.48
CA VAL A 130 6.36 -23.84 0.54
C VAL A 130 5.11 -23.69 -0.33
N GLN A 131 4.29 -22.66 -0.11
CA GLN A 131 3.34 -22.24 -1.13
C GLN A 131 4.18 -21.83 -2.33
N ARG A 132 4.17 -22.66 -3.38
CA ARG A 132 4.80 -22.33 -4.65
C ARG A 132 4.04 -21.17 -5.24
N GLN A 133 4.44 -19.94 -4.94
CA GLN A 133 4.01 -18.79 -5.72
C GLN A 133 4.45 -19.04 -7.17
N ALA A 134 3.53 -18.88 -8.12
CA ALA A 134 3.83 -19.11 -9.52
C ALA A 134 4.68 -17.97 -10.09
N ILE A 135 5.52 -18.27 -11.09
CA ILE A 135 6.12 -17.25 -11.94
C ILE A 135 5.00 -16.41 -12.53
N ARG A 136 5.15 -15.08 -12.48
CA ARG A 136 4.13 -14.14 -12.95
C ARG A 136 4.74 -13.05 -13.81
N GLU A 137 3.92 -12.49 -14.68
CA GLU A 137 4.29 -11.27 -15.41
C GLU A 137 4.52 -10.10 -14.43
N ILE A 138 5.45 -9.23 -14.82
CA ILE A 138 5.76 -8.03 -14.06
C ILE A 138 4.55 -7.11 -14.01
N ARG A 139 4.33 -6.50 -12.84
CA ARG A 139 3.26 -5.53 -12.65
C ARG A 139 3.85 -4.17 -12.37
N ILE A 140 3.07 -3.12 -12.63
CA ILE A 140 3.53 -1.75 -12.38
C ILE A 140 3.87 -1.52 -10.90
N GLU A 141 3.18 -2.20 -9.99
CA GLU A 141 3.45 -2.15 -8.55
C GLU A 141 4.87 -2.64 -8.21
N ASP A 142 5.43 -3.56 -8.99
CA ASP A 142 6.80 -4.06 -8.83
C ASP A 142 7.84 -2.99 -9.20
N LEU A 143 7.50 -2.10 -10.14
CA LEU A 143 8.36 -1.05 -10.68
C LEU A 143 8.28 0.26 -9.89
N LEU A 144 7.13 0.55 -9.28
CA LEU A 144 6.90 1.78 -8.51
C LEU A 144 7.54 1.79 -7.13
N GLY A 145 7.85 0.62 -6.59
CA GLY A 145 8.31 0.53 -5.20
C GLY A 145 9.71 1.09 -5.01
N ARG A 146 9.95 1.71 -3.86
CA ARG A 146 11.29 1.99 -3.37
C ARG A 146 11.87 0.74 -2.70
N GLU A 147 13.16 0.78 -2.36
CA GLU A 147 13.71 -0.20 -1.42
C GLU A 147 12.91 -0.18 -0.13
N GLU A 148 12.45 -1.35 0.31
CA GLU A 148 11.72 -1.48 1.57
C GLU A 148 12.58 -1.04 2.75
N ILE A 149 11.94 -0.49 3.78
CA ILE A 149 12.59 -0.25 5.06
C ILE A 149 12.81 -1.60 5.75
N LYS A 150 14.08 -1.96 5.99
CA LYS A 150 14.44 -3.20 6.68
C LYS A 150 14.22 -3.04 8.18
N ILE A 151 13.33 -3.86 8.73
CA ILE A 151 13.01 -3.86 10.17
C ILE A 151 13.23 -5.25 10.80
N SER A 152 13.51 -5.26 12.10
CA SER A 152 13.70 -6.50 12.85
C SER A 152 12.35 -7.09 13.26
N MET A 153 11.90 -8.13 12.54
CA MET A 153 10.62 -8.78 12.84
C MET A 153 10.58 -9.47 14.22
N ASN A 154 11.74 -9.83 14.78
CA ASN A 154 11.82 -10.55 16.05
C ASN A 154 11.29 -9.71 17.23
N GLU A 155 11.63 -8.42 17.28
CA GLU A 155 11.18 -7.51 18.34
C GLU A 155 9.68 -7.22 18.24
N ILE A 156 9.20 -7.01 17.00
CA ILE A 156 7.79 -6.83 16.69
C ILE A 156 6.99 -8.05 17.18
N ILE A 157 7.39 -9.26 16.76
CA ILE A 157 6.71 -10.50 17.15
C ILE A 157 6.69 -10.63 18.67
N ALA A 158 7.83 -10.43 19.34
CA ALA A 158 7.92 -10.53 20.79
C ALA A 158 6.97 -9.57 21.52
N ASN A 159 6.78 -8.35 20.99
CA ASN A 159 5.93 -7.33 21.59
C ASN A 159 4.42 -7.63 21.47
N PHE A 160 4.00 -8.41 20.46
CA PHE A 160 2.60 -8.75 20.20
C PHE A 160 2.21 -10.18 20.59
N ARG A 161 3.19 -11.07 20.76
CA ARG A 161 2.97 -12.48 21.11
C ARG A 161 2.16 -12.63 22.39
N GLY A 162 1.18 -13.54 22.37
CA GLY A 162 0.32 -13.83 23.52
C GLY A 162 -0.63 -12.70 23.92
N LYS A 163 -0.68 -11.58 23.18
CA LYS A 163 -1.63 -10.48 23.44
C LYS A 163 -2.96 -10.70 22.72
N THR A 164 -4.01 -10.10 23.29
CA THR A 164 -5.30 -9.94 22.61
C THR A 164 -5.27 -8.64 21.83
N ILE A 165 -5.48 -8.69 20.52
CA ILE A 165 -5.35 -7.55 19.62
C ILE A 165 -6.68 -7.29 18.93
N LEU A 166 -7.14 -6.04 18.96
CA LEU A 166 -8.31 -5.59 18.22
C LEU A 166 -7.86 -4.75 17.02
N VAL A 167 -8.38 -5.07 15.84
CA VAL A 167 -8.20 -4.26 14.62
C VAL A 167 -9.57 -3.69 14.24
N THR A 168 -9.73 -2.37 14.26
CA THR A 168 -10.93 -1.73 13.68
C THR A 168 -10.66 -1.41 12.21
N GLY A 169 -11.67 -1.53 11.34
CA GLY A 169 -11.45 -1.43 9.90
C GLY A 169 -10.73 -2.67 9.36
N ALA A 170 -10.91 -3.81 10.05
CA ALA A 170 -10.19 -5.05 9.80
C ALA A 170 -10.41 -5.63 8.39
N ALA A 171 -11.49 -5.25 7.71
CA ALA A 171 -11.79 -5.71 6.37
C ALA A 171 -11.36 -4.71 5.27
N GLY A 172 -10.80 -3.55 5.66
CA GLY A 172 -10.18 -2.60 4.74
C GLY A 172 -8.77 -3.02 4.31
N SER A 173 -8.21 -2.37 3.29
CA SER A 173 -6.91 -2.75 2.72
C SER A 173 -5.77 -2.82 3.76
N ILE A 174 -5.64 -1.81 4.63
CA ILE A 174 -4.61 -1.81 5.70
C ILE A 174 -4.99 -2.78 6.83
N GLY A 175 -6.24 -2.73 7.30
CA GLY A 175 -6.69 -3.58 8.41
C GLY A 175 -6.58 -5.06 8.10
N SER A 176 -6.93 -5.47 6.87
CA SER A 176 -6.82 -6.88 6.45
C SER A 176 -5.38 -7.37 6.44
N GLU A 177 -4.44 -6.51 6.03
CA GLU A 177 -3.04 -6.87 5.98
C GLU A 177 -2.42 -6.90 7.38
N LEU A 178 -2.81 -5.98 8.27
CA LEU A 178 -2.48 -6.07 9.69
C LEU A 178 -2.96 -7.40 10.28
N CYS A 179 -4.19 -7.82 9.98
CA CYS A 179 -4.72 -9.10 10.46
C CYS A 179 -3.90 -10.29 9.96
N ARG A 180 -3.53 -10.32 8.67
CA ARG A 180 -2.69 -11.38 8.09
C ARG A 180 -1.32 -11.46 8.74
N GLN A 181 -0.67 -10.33 8.98
CA GLN A 181 0.66 -10.34 9.59
C GLN A 181 0.59 -10.72 11.07
N LEU A 182 -0.36 -10.15 11.83
CA LEU A 182 -0.57 -10.47 13.24
C LEU A 182 -0.94 -11.94 13.48
N ALA A 183 -1.64 -12.58 12.54
CA ALA A 183 -1.93 -14.01 12.57
C ALA A 183 -0.67 -14.88 12.70
N THR A 184 0.46 -14.41 12.16
CA THR A 184 1.74 -15.13 12.20
C THR A 184 2.52 -14.94 13.51
N PHE A 185 2.11 -14.02 14.39
CA PHE A 185 2.93 -13.60 15.54
C PHE A 185 2.69 -14.42 16.81
N GLY A 186 1.80 -15.43 16.76
CA GLY A 186 1.40 -16.19 17.94
C GLY A 186 0.65 -15.32 18.96
N VAL A 187 -0.22 -14.44 18.48
CA VAL A 187 -1.14 -13.65 19.31
C VAL A 187 -2.13 -14.59 20.03
N LYS A 188 -2.62 -14.20 21.20
CA LYS A 188 -3.57 -15.01 21.96
C LYS A 188 -4.94 -15.03 21.29
N GLU A 189 -5.38 -13.87 20.84
CA GLU A 189 -6.69 -13.68 20.20
C GLU A 189 -6.65 -12.44 19.29
N LEU A 190 -7.19 -12.57 18.08
CA LEU A 190 -7.27 -11.49 17.11
C LEU A 190 -8.74 -11.12 16.85
N VAL A 191 -9.16 -9.93 17.28
CA VAL A 191 -10.52 -9.43 17.10
C VAL A 191 -10.57 -8.52 15.87
N LEU A 192 -11.41 -8.87 14.90
CA LEU A 192 -11.58 -8.14 13.65
C LEU A 192 -12.89 -7.35 13.73
N PHE A 193 -12.84 -6.02 13.81
CA PHE A 193 -14.02 -5.17 13.93
C PHE A 193 -14.20 -4.32 12.67
N ASP A 194 -15.32 -4.50 11.96
CA ASP A 194 -15.62 -3.75 10.73
C ASP A 194 -17.14 -3.68 10.49
N ASN A 195 -17.61 -2.68 9.76
CA ASN A 195 -19.02 -2.57 9.38
C ASN A 195 -19.31 -3.21 8.01
N SER A 196 -18.28 -3.52 7.23
CA SER A 196 -18.38 -4.09 5.89
C SER A 196 -18.51 -5.61 5.95
N GLU A 197 -19.74 -6.10 5.78
CA GLU A 197 -20.08 -7.53 5.89
C GLU A 197 -19.33 -8.41 4.89
N THR A 198 -19.39 -8.09 3.59
CA THR A 198 -18.80 -8.97 2.57
C THR A 198 -17.27 -9.01 2.62
N PRO A 199 -16.56 -7.87 2.75
CA PRO A 199 -15.13 -7.89 3.02
C PRO A 199 -14.74 -8.66 4.30
N MET A 200 -15.54 -8.57 5.36
CA MET A 200 -15.32 -9.32 6.61
C MET A 200 -15.48 -10.84 6.38
N HIS A 201 -16.48 -11.25 5.60
CA HIS A 201 -16.66 -12.66 5.24
C HIS A 201 -15.44 -13.20 4.47
N ASN A 202 -14.93 -12.42 3.50
CA ASN A 202 -13.79 -12.83 2.69
C ASN A 202 -12.51 -13.02 3.52
N ILE A 203 -12.19 -12.06 4.41
CA ILE A 203 -11.01 -12.20 5.27
C ILE A 203 -11.18 -13.33 6.30
N ARG A 204 -12.40 -13.56 6.79
CA ARG A 204 -12.69 -14.70 7.66
C ARG A 204 -12.32 -16.01 6.97
N LEU A 205 -12.85 -16.28 5.78
CA LEU A 205 -12.54 -17.51 5.04
C LEU A 205 -11.04 -17.65 4.77
N GLU A 206 -10.37 -16.54 4.43
CA GLU A 206 -8.93 -16.52 4.21
C GLU A 206 -8.14 -16.92 5.47
N LEU A 207 -8.51 -16.39 6.64
CA LEU A 207 -7.83 -16.70 7.90
C LEU A 207 -8.13 -18.12 8.40
N GLU A 208 -9.36 -18.63 8.19
CA GLU A 208 -9.73 -20.02 8.53
C GLU A 208 -8.89 -21.03 7.75
N ASP A 209 -8.65 -20.78 6.45
CA ASP A 209 -7.87 -21.65 5.59
C ASP A 209 -6.36 -21.60 5.92
N ARG A 210 -5.82 -20.39 6.11
CA ARG A 210 -4.38 -20.17 6.27
C ARG A 210 -3.86 -20.39 7.69
N PHE A 211 -4.71 -20.18 8.70
CA PHE A 211 -4.29 -20.16 10.11
C PHE A 211 -5.26 -20.95 11.00
N PRO A 212 -5.35 -22.28 10.84
CA PRO A 212 -6.36 -23.12 11.53
C PRO A 212 -6.23 -23.11 13.07
N ASN A 213 -5.06 -22.77 13.60
CA ASN A 213 -4.81 -22.70 15.05
C ASN A 213 -4.99 -21.29 15.63
N LEU A 214 -5.24 -20.28 14.80
CA LEU A 214 -5.44 -18.91 15.27
C LEU A 214 -6.85 -18.75 15.85
N LYS A 215 -6.93 -18.28 17.10
CA LYS A 215 -8.19 -17.78 17.64
C LYS A 215 -8.45 -16.37 17.11
N PHE A 216 -9.27 -16.24 16.07
CA PHE A 216 -9.72 -14.94 15.58
C PHE A 216 -11.25 -14.80 15.65
N ILE A 217 -11.73 -13.58 15.83
CA ILE A 217 -13.15 -13.29 16.10
C ILE A 217 -13.62 -12.14 15.22
N PRO A 218 -14.44 -12.42 14.18
CA PRO A 218 -15.05 -11.38 13.36
C PRO A 218 -16.23 -10.73 14.10
N VAL A 219 -16.22 -9.41 14.17
CA VAL A 219 -17.22 -8.58 14.85
C VAL A 219 -17.75 -7.54 13.86
N ILE A 220 -18.97 -7.74 13.39
CA ILE A 220 -19.65 -6.71 12.60
C ILE A 220 -20.07 -5.57 13.52
N GLY A 221 -19.63 -4.35 13.22
CA GLY A 221 -19.93 -3.16 14.01
C GLY A 221 -19.33 -1.89 13.43
N ASP A 222 -19.93 -0.76 13.76
CA ASP A 222 -19.48 0.57 13.36
C ASP A 222 -18.87 1.29 14.56
N VAL A 223 -17.70 1.94 14.39
CA VAL A 223 -17.01 2.70 15.45
C VAL A 223 -17.82 3.90 15.94
N ARG A 224 -18.83 4.33 15.18
CA ARG A 224 -19.80 5.35 15.56
C ARG A 224 -20.83 4.84 16.58
N MET A 225 -21.00 3.52 16.69
CA MET A 225 -21.98 2.89 17.58
C MET A 225 -21.34 2.50 18.91
N ILE A 226 -21.35 3.45 19.86
CA ILE A 226 -20.71 3.31 21.18
C ILE A 226 -21.12 2.01 21.90
N PRO A 227 -22.40 1.59 21.97
CA PRO A 227 -22.76 0.34 22.65
C PRO A 227 -22.16 -0.91 21.99
N ARG A 228 -21.98 -0.89 20.67
CA ARG A 228 -21.37 -2.02 19.94
C ARG A 228 -19.88 -2.07 20.15
N LEU A 229 -19.22 -0.91 20.17
CA LEU A 229 -17.81 -0.79 20.51
C LEU A 229 -17.56 -1.23 21.96
N ASP A 230 -18.38 -0.77 22.89
CA ASP A 230 -18.36 -1.18 24.30
C ASP A 230 -18.46 -2.70 24.45
N PHE A 231 -19.43 -3.32 23.76
CA PHE A 231 -19.56 -4.79 23.74
C PHE A 231 -18.25 -5.47 23.33
N ALA A 232 -17.58 -5.01 22.27
CA ALA A 232 -16.34 -5.62 21.80
C ALA A 232 -15.21 -5.48 22.83
N PHE A 233 -15.02 -4.28 23.39
CA PHE A 233 -13.99 -4.03 24.41
C PHE A 233 -14.25 -4.81 25.70
N ARG A 234 -15.49 -4.80 26.19
CA ARG A 234 -15.89 -5.51 27.41
C ARG A 234 -15.71 -7.01 27.31
N THR A 235 -16.08 -7.58 26.16
CA THR A 235 -16.09 -9.03 25.92
C THR A 235 -14.67 -9.55 25.72
N TYR A 236 -13.88 -8.89 24.88
CA TYR A 236 -12.59 -9.43 24.44
C TYR A 236 -11.38 -8.83 25.18
N ARG A 237 -11.55 -7.70 25.89
CA ARG A 237 -10.50 -7.05 26.70
C ARG A 237 -9.17 -6.91 25.93
N PRO A 238 -9.16 -6.18 24.79
CA PRO A 238 -7.96 -6.03 23.99
C PRO A 238 -6.83 -5.36 24.77
N GLN A 239 -5.60 -5.79 24.52
CA GLN A 239 -4.39 -5.18 25.10
C GLN A 239 -3.76 -4.17 24.13
N VAL A 240 -3.91 -4.40 22.83
CA VAL A 240 -3.48 -3.49 21.77
C VAL A 240 -4.64 -3.29 20.80
N VAL A 241 -4.83 -2.04 20.37
CA VAL A 241 -5.83 -1.68 19.35
C VAL A 241 -5.14 -1.04 18.15
N PHE A 242 -5.28 -1.65 16.96
CA PHE A 242 -4.94 -1.00 15.70
C PHE A 242 -6.19 -0.36 15.10
N HIS A 243 -6.20 0.96 15.01
CA HIS A 243 -7.34 1.73 14.51
C HIS A 243 -7.13 2.12 13.03
N ALA A 244 -7.66 1.29 12.13
CA ALA A 244 -7.64 1.50 10.68
C ALA A 244 -9.03 1.85 10.08
N ALA A 245 -10.08 1.99 10.90
CA ALA A 245 -11.41 2.37 10.43
C ALA A 245 -11.47 3.87 10.10
N ALA A 246 -11.70 4.21 8.84
CA ALA A 246 -11.88 5.58 8.38
C ALA A 246 -12.46 5.61 6.95
N TYR A 247 -13.10 6.72 6.59
CA TYR A 247 -13.34 7.07 5.20
C TYR A 247 -12.16 7.84 4.61
N LYS A 248 -11.71 7.43 3.41
CA LYS A 248 -10.48 7.92 2.78
C LYS A 248 -10.65 8.61 1.43
N HIS A 249 -11.81 8.48 0.78
CA HIS A 249 -11.98 8.96 -0.60
C HIS A 249 -12.25 10.47 -0.61
N VAL A 250 -11.22 11.26 -0.97
CA VAL A 250 -11.30 12.73 -0.95
C VAL A 250 -12.55 13.29 -1.64
N PRO A 251 -12.87 12.95 -2.91
CA PRO A 251 -14.05 13.53 -3.58
C PRO A 251 -15.35 13.20 -2.84
N LEU A 252 -15.51 11.94 -2.41
CA LEU A 252 -16.71 11.50 -1.71
C LEU A 252 -16.87 12.20 -0.34
N MET A 253 -15.77 12.53 0.33
CA MET A 253 -15.78 13.23 1.61
C MET A 253 -15.94 14.75 1.47
N GLU A 254 -15.61 15.33 0.31
CA GLU A 254 -16.01 16.71 0.00
C GLU A 254 -17.53 16.81 -0.22
N GLU A 255 -18.12 15.78 -0.85
CA GLU A 255 -19.56 15.67 -1.07
C GLU A 255 -20.32 15.33 0.23
N ASN A 256 -19.74 14.50 1.10
CA ASN A 256 -20.35 13.98 2.33
C ASN A 256 -19.51 14.35 3.56
N PRO A 257 -19.36 15.65 3.90
CA PRO A 257 -18.39 16.09 4.90
C PRO A 257 -18.81 15.73 6.34
N CYS A 258 -20.11 15.70 6.64
CA CYS A 258 -20.61 15.26 7.94
C CYS A 258 -20.27 13.79 8.21
N GLU A 259 -20.40 12.91 7.20
CA GLU A 259 -20.02 11.50 7.33
C GLU A 259 -18.51 11.33 7.56
N ALA A 260 -17.68 12.19 6.94
CA ALA A 260 -16.25 12.21 7.20
C ALA A 260 -15.96 12.55 8.67
N VAL A 261 -16.63 13.56 9.23
CA VAL A 261 -16.47 13.93 10.65
C VAL A 261 -16.95 12.81 11.58
N LEU A 262 -18.13 12.26 11.33
CA LEU A 262 -18.69 11.20 12.17
C LEU A 262 -17.82 9.94 12.19
N ALA A 263 -17.34 9.49 11.02
CA ALA A 263 -16.51 8.30 10.95
C ALA A 263 -15.07 8.56 11.44
N ASN A 264 -14.43 9.62 10.95
CA ASN A 264 -13.00 9.83 11.19
C ASN A 264 -12.73 10.54 12.52
N VAL A 265 -13.56 11.50 12.93
CA VAL A 265 -13.35 12.25 14.19
C VAL A 265 -14.06 11.56 15.35
N ALA A 266 -15.40 11.48 15.30
CA ALA A 266 -16.16 10.89 16.39
C ALA A 266 -15.88 9.38 16.55
N GLY A 267 -15.72 8.65 15.44
CA GLY A 267 -15.30 7.25 15.47
C GLY A 267 -13.92 7.03 16.13
N SER A 268 -12.92 7.84 15.77
CA SER A 268 -11.59 7.77 16.40
C SER A 268 -11.65 8.11 17.90
N ARG A 269 -12.43 9.15 18.26
CA ARG A 269 -12.68 9.53 19.66
C ARG A 269 -13.25 8.36 20.45
N ASN A 270 -14.33 7.75 19.96
CA ASN A 270 -14.99 6.64 20.63
C ASN A 270 -14.04 5.45 20.88
N VAL A 271 -13.16 5.15 19.91
CA VAL A 271 -12.14 4.09 20.07
C VAL A 271 -11.11 4.50 21.13
N ALA A 272 -10.62 5.73 21.10
CA ALA A 272 -9.65 6.23 22.08
C ALA A 272 -10.21 6.22 23.52
N ASP A 273 -11.45 6.68 23.69
CA ASP A 273 -12.16 6.66 24.97
C ASP A 273 -12.29 5.24 25.52
N LYS A 274 -12.69 4.28 24.66
CA LYS A 274 -12.79 2.87 25.06
C LYS A 274 -11.43 2.24 25.35
N CYS A 275 -10.35 2.70 24.72
CA CYS A 275 -9.01 2.24 25.08
C CYS A 275 -8.67 2.60 26.54
N ILE A 276 -9.02 3.81 26.98
CA ILE A 276 -8.79 4.24 28.36
C ILE A 276 -9.70 3.49 29.32
N GLU A 277 -11.01 3.45 29.02
CA GLU A 277 -12.02 2.83 29.88
C GLU A 277 -11.71 1.36 30.20
N TYR A 278 -11.12 0.65 29.23
CA TYR A 278 -10.77 -0.76 29.35
C TYR A 278 -9.28 -1.03 29.56
N ASP A 279 -8.50 -0.01 29.94
CA ASP A 279 -7.09 -0.15 30.33
C ASP A 279 -6.19 -0.75 29.24
N VAL A 280 -6.50 -0.48 27.97
CA VAL A 280 -5.72 -0.91 26.80
C VAL A 280 -4.31 -0.34 26.92
N GLU A 281 -3.29 -1.18 26.69
CA GLU A 281 -1.89 -0.78 26.81
C GLU A 281 -1.51 0.25 25.75
N LYS A 282 -1.96 0.02 24.51
CA LYS A 282 -1.57 0.83 23.35
C LYS A 282 -2.66 0.90 22.28
N MET A 283 -2.94 2.10 21.81
CA MET A 283 -3.74 2.35 20.60
C MET A 283 -2.83 2.88 19.50
N VAL A 284 -2.87 2.25 18.33
CA VAL A 284 -2.12 2.62 17.13
C VAL A 284 -3.09 3.12 16.07
N MET A 285 -3.13 4.43 15.85
CA MET A 285 -4.00 5.05 14.86
C MET A 285 -3.31 5.20 13.50
N ILE A 286 -3.96 4.69 12.46
CA ILE A 286 -3.53 4.91 11.08
C ILE A 286 -3.99 6.29 10.59
N SER A 287 -3.02 7.11 10.20
CA SER A 287 -3.22 8.42 9.57
C SER A 287 -2.58 8.46 8.18
N THR A 288 -2.50 9.64 7.58
CA THR A 288 -2.15 9.84 6.18
C THR A 288 -1.36 11.14 6.00
N ASP A 289 -0.51 11.19 4.96
CA ASP A 289 0.10 12.42 4.45
C ASP A 289 -0.89 13.60 4.28
N LYS A 290 -2.14 13.31 3.90
CA LYS A 290 -3.20 14.30 3.69
C LYS A 290 -3.64 15.04 4.96
N ALA A 291 -3.26 14.55 6.14
CA ALA A 291 -3.46 15.25 7.41
C ALA A 291 -2.47 16.40 7.63
N VAL A 292 -1.39 16.47 6.84
CA VAL A 292 -0.40 17.56 6.89
C VAL A 292 -0.85 18.69 5.98
N ASN A 293 -1.00 19.90 6.53
CA ASN A 293 -1.52 21.08 5.83
C ASN A 293 -2.73 20.72 4.95
N PRO A 294 -3.82 20.21 5.54
CA PRO A 294 -4.89 19.59 4.78
C PRO A 294 -5.51 20.59 3.81
N THR A 295 -5.90 20.11 2.63
CA THR A 295 -6.61 20.93 1.62
C THR A 295 -8.00 20.40 1.31
N ASN A 296 -8.41 19.37 2.03
CA ASN A 296 -9.68 18.68 1.88
C ASN A 296 -10.24 18.25 3.24
N ILE A 297 -11.55 18.03 3.28
CA ILE A 297 -12.31 17.57 4.44
C ILE A 297 -11.74 16.25 4.97
N MET A 298 -11.47 15.27 4.09
CA MET A 298 -10.95 13.97 4.52
C MET A 298 -9.64 14.10 5.32
N GLY A 299 -8.65 14.80 4.77
CA GLY A 299 -7.38 15.06 5.43
C GLY A 299 -7.55 15.86 6.73
N CYS A 300 -8.42 16.87 6.73
CA CYS A 300 -8.70 17.67 7.92
C CYS A 300 -9.36 16.84 9.04
N THR A 301 -10.31 15.95 8.71
CA THR A 301 -10.91 15.04 9.72
C THR A 301 -9.90 14.07 10.30
N LYS A 302 -8.92 13.58 9.52
CA LYS A 302 -7.81 12.80 10.05
C LYS A 302 -6.90 13.64 10.95
N ARG A 303 -6.61 14.90 10.59
CA ARG A 303 -5.86 15.83 11.45
C ARG A 303 -6.59 16.12 12.77
N LEU A 304 -7.91 16.28 12.75
CA LEU A 304 -8.74 16.46 13.94
C LEU A 304 -8.72 15.22 14.84
N ALA A 305 -8.76 14.02 14.26
CA ALA A 305 -8.60 12.77 15.00
C ALA A 305 -7.22 12.69 15.68
N GLU A 306 -6.16 13.11 14.99
CA GLU A 306 -4.81 13.19 15.59
C GLU A 306 -4.74 14.18 16.73
N ILE A 307 -5.32 15.37 16.58
CA ILE A 307 -5.37 16.39 17.64
C ILE A 307 -6.06 15.82 18.88
N TYR A 308 -7.18 15.13 18.71
CA TYR A 308 -7.89 14.51 19.82
C TYR A 308 -7.04 13.44 20.51
N VAL A 309 -6.55 12.45 19.74
CA VAL A 309 -5.77 11.32 20.27
C VAL A 309 -4.46 11.79 20.93
N GLN A 310 -3.78 12.75 20.32
CA GLN A 310 -2.55 13.31 20.85
C GLN A 310 -2.78 14.11 22.13
N SER A 311 -3.76 15.02 22.14
CA SER A 311 -4.06 15.83 23.33
C SER A 311 -4.49 14.97 24.52
N LEU A 312 -5.26 13.90 24.27
CA LEU A 312 -5.66 12.92 25.28
C LEU A 312 -4.45 12.16 25.85
N GLY A 313 -3.56 11.67 24.99
CA GLY A 313 -2.33 10.98 25.41
C GLY A 313 -1.39 11.87 26.24
N LEU A 314 -1.18 13.12 25.79
CA LEU A 314 -0.38 14.10 26.54
C LEU A 314 -1.03 14.49 27.87
N ALA A 315 -2.36 14.58 27.93
CA ALA A 315 -3.08 14.84 29.18
C ALA A 315 -2.95 13.68 30.18
N ILE A 316 -2.87 12.44 29.71
CA ILE A 316 -2.57 11.27 30.55
C ILE A 316 -1.13 11.34 31.07
N GLU A 317 -0.15 11.60 30.19
CA GLU A 317 1.26 11.70 30.57
C GLU A 317 1.52 12.83 31.59
N ALA A 318 0.78 13.93 31.48
CA ALA A 318 0.81 15.05 32.43
C ALA A 318 -0.01 14.79 33.71
N GLY A 319 -0.67 13.64 33.86
CA GLY A 319 -1.50 13.30 35.01
C GLY A 319 -2.82 14.08 35.13
N LYS A 320 -3.23 14.80 34.08
CA LYS A 320 -4.50 15.55 34.04
C LYS A 320 -5.71 14.63 33.79
N VAL A 321 -5.50 13.53 33.05
CA VAL A 321 -6.49 12.50 32.78
C VAL A 321 -5.98 11.18 33.32
N LYS A 322 -6.82 10.43 34.04
CA LYS A 322 -6.46 9.10 34.53
C LYS A 322 -6.45 8.10 33.37
N GLY A 323 -5.33 7.42 33.17
CA GLY A 323 -5.19 6.37 32.18
C GLY A 323 -3.75 5.87 32.11
N LYS A 324 -3.53 4.78 31.36
CA LYS A 324 -2.19 4.26 31.06
C LYS A 324 -1.98 3.94 29.58
N THR A 325 -3.02 4.14 28.76
CA THR A 325 -3.00 3.88 27.32
C THR A 325 -2.00 4.80 26.64
N LYS A 326 -1.09 4.20 25.87
CA LYS A 326 -0.18 4.95 24.99
C LYS A 326 -0.80 5.10 23.61
N PHE A 327 -0.77 6.32 23.08
CA PHE A 327 -1.34 6.63 21.78
C PHE A 327 -0.24 6.84 20.73
N VAL A 328 -0.22 5.95 19.74
CA VAL A 328 0.74 6.00 18.63
C VAL A 328 -0.03 6.35 17.38
N THR A 329 0.43 7.34 16.62
CA THR A 329 -0.13 7.65 15.31
C THR A 329 0.93 7.39 14.25
N THR A 330 0.55 6.86 13.10
CA THR A 330 1.46 6.67 11.96
C THR A 330 0.94 7.39 10.73
N ARG A 331 1.76 8.25 10.12
CA ARG A 331 1.47 8.93 8.86
C ARG A 331 2.33 8.35 7.74
N PHE A 332 1.69 7.98 6.65
CA PHE A 332 2.34 7.56 5.41
C PHE A 332 1.51 7.95 4.19
N GLY A 333 2.14 7.85 3.02
CA GLY A 333 1.53 8.22 1.75
C GLY A 333 0.61 7.14 1.19
N ASN A 334 0.47 7.13 -0.13
CA ASN A 334 -0.39 6.14 -0.78
C ASN A 334 0.21 4.73 -0.65
N VAL A 335 -0.66 3.73 -0.56
CA VAL A 335 -0.28 2.32 -0.63
C VAL A 335 -0.72 1.72 -1.96
N LEU A 336 0.17 0.95 -2.57
CA LEU A 336 -0.04 0.30 -3.87
C LEU A 336 -1.21 -0.68 -3.83
N GLY A 337 -2.05 -0.66 -4.87
CA GLY A 337 -3.12 -1.65 -5.05
C GLY A 337 -4.28 -1.55 -4.06
N SER A 338 -4.37 -0.52 -3.22
CA SER A 338 -5.50 -0.40 -2.26
C SER A 338 -6.84 -0.17 -2.95
N ASN A 339 -7.93 -0.55 -2.27
CA ASN A 339 -9.30 -0.45 -2.79
C ASN A 339 -9.61 0.98 -3.24
N GLY A 340 -10.17 1.09 -4.46
CA GLY A 340 -10.55 2.36 -5.07
C GLY A 340 -9.40 3.33 -5.35
N SER A 341 -8.15 2.84 -5.44
CA SER A 341 -6.99 3.64 -5.81
C SER A 341 -6.83 3.79 -7.34
N VAL A 342 -5.85 4.60 -7.75
CA VAL A 342 -5.63 4.94 -9.17
C VAL A 342 -5.21 3.73 -10.03
N ILE A 343 -4.44 2.79 -9.48
CA ILE A 343 -3.91 1.64 -10.24
C ILE A 343 -5.05 0.69 -10.66
N PRO A 344 -5.95 0.23 -9.77
CA PRO A 344 -7.13 -0.54 -10.19
C PRO A 344 -7.98 0.18 -11.24
N ARG A 345 -8.17 1.50 -11.10
CA ARG A 345 -8.93 2.30 -12.07
C ARG A 345 -8.27 2.33 -13.44
N PHE A 346 -6.95 2.52 -13.52
CA PHE A 346 -6.22 2.48 -14.78
C PHE A 346 -6.28 1.11 -15.42
N ARG A 347 -6.12 0.03 -14.63
CA ARG A 347 -6.25 -1.35 -15.12
C ARG A 347 -7.64 -1.61 -15.72
N GLU A 348 -8.70 -1.12 -15.09
CA GLU A 348 -10.07 -1.21 -15.61
C GLU A 348 -10.26 -0.38 -16.90
N GLN A 349 -9.75 0.86 -16.93
CA GLN A 349 -9.82 1.72 -18.11
C GLN A 349 -9.08 1.11 -19.30
N ILE A 350 -7.88 0.57 -19.08
CA ILE A 350 -7.08 -0.11 -20.10
C ILE A 350 -7.82 -1.35 -20.62
N ALA A 351 -8.36 -2.18 -19.72
CA ALA A 351 -9.14 -3.35 -20.11
C ALA A 351 -10.41 -3.01 -20.93
N LYS A 352 -10.94 -1.80 -20.78
CA LYS A 352 -12.08 -1.27 -21.55
C LYS A 352 -11.68 -0.55 -22.84
N GLY A 353 -10.39 -0.45 -23.17
CA GLY A 353 -9.89 0.25 -24.37
C GLY A 353 -9.65 1.75 -24.19
N GLY A 354 -9.66 2.25 -22.95
CA GLY A 354 -9.40 3.65 -22.63
C GLY A 354 -10.60 4.60 -22.82
N PRO A 355 -10.36 5.92 -22.74
CA PRO A 355 -9.10 6.57 -22.38
C PRO A 355 -8.75 6.36 -20.89
N VAL A 356 -7.46 6.48 -20.56
CA VAL A 356 -7.00 6.52 -19.17
C VAL A 356 -7.08 7.95 -18.67
N THR A 357 -7.77 8.18 -17.55
CA THR A 357 -8.04 9.53 -17.04
C THR A 357 -7.06 9.93 -15.94
N VAL A 358 -6.22 10.93 -16.20
CA VAL A 358 -5.28 11.52 -15.22
C VAL A 358 -5.80 12.89 -14.81
N THR A 359 -5.72 13.26 -13.54
CA THR A 359 -6.29 14.54 -13.08
C THR A 359 -5.46 15.74 -13.55
N HIS A 360 -4.12 15.64 -13.48
CA HIS A 360 -3.23 16.72 -13.93
C HIS A 360 -1.89 16.14 -14.41
N PRO A 361 -1.24 16.68 -15.46
CA PRO A 361 0.03 16.16 -15.99
C PRO A 361 1.15 16.10 -14.94
N ASP A 362 1.22 17.11 -14.07
CA ASP A 362 2.27 17.21 -13.05
C ASP A 362 1.94 16.59 -11.69
N ILE A 363 0.78 15.92 -11.55
CA ILE A 363 0.41 15.36 -10.24
C ILE A 363 1.35 14.21 -9.85
N THR A 364 1.93 14.29 -8.64
CA THR A 364 2.79 13.24 -8.10
C THR A 364 2.24 12.65 -6.81
N ARG A 365 2.55 11.38 -6.55
CA ARG A 365 2.21 10.70 -5.30
C ARG A 365 3.37 9.85 -4.82
N PHE A 366 3.47 9.72 -3.51
CA PHE A 366 4.38 8.79 -2.85
C PHE A 366 3.71 7.42 -2.69
N PHE A 367 4.46 6.35 -2.89
CA PHE A 367 3.95 4.98 -2.83
C PHE A 367 4.81 4.08 -1.95
N MET A 368 4.14 3.17 -1.27
CA MET A 368 4.76 2.01 -0.61
C MET A 368 3.84 0.80 -0.74
N THR A 369 4.33 -0.39 -0.42
CA THR A 369 3.47 -1.60 -0.43
C THR A 369 2.60 -1.65 0.82
N ILE A 370 1.43 -2.30 0.75
CA ILE A 370 0.57 -2.51 1.92
C ILE A 370 1.30 -3.35 2.99
N PRO A 371 2.00 -4.45 2.65
CA PRO A 371 2.75 -5.22 3.63
C PRO A 371 3.84 -4.40 4.33
N GLU A 372 4.60 -3.59 3.60
CA GLU A 372 5.61 -2.69 4.17
C GLU A 372 4.97 -1.67 5.12
N ALA A 373 3.87 -1.03 4.72
CA ALA A 373 3.17 -0.06 5.57
C ALA A 373 2.74 -0.69 6.90
N CYS A 374 2.16 -1.90 6.87
CA CYS A 374 1.69 -2.59 8.08
C CYS A 374 2.85 -3.01 8.99
N ARG A 375 3.96 -3.47 8.39
CA ARG A 375 5.22 -3.77 9.11
C ARG A 375 5.75 -2.54 9.85
N LEU A 376 5.80 -1.39 9.18
CA LEU A 376 6.25 -0.13 9.78
C LEU A 376 5.29 0.41 10.84
N VAL A 377 3.99 0.20 10.67
CA VAL A 377 2.99 0.52 11.70
C VAL A 377 3.25 -0.26 12.98
N MET A 378 3.51 -1.57 12.86
CA MET A 378 3.81 -2.43 14.01
C MET A 378 5.18 -2.13 14.63
N GLU A 379 6.15 -1.72 13.80
CA GLU A 379 7.45 -1.22 14.27
C GLU A 379 7.30 0.07 15.09
N ALA A 380 6.59 1.09 14.57
CA ALA A 380 6.29 2.32 15.30
C ALA A 380 5.57 2.03 16.64
N ALA A 381 4.63 1.09 16.61
CA ALA A 381 3.95 0.61 17.81
C ALA A 381 4.91 -0.07 18.79
N THR A 382 5.99 -0.71 18.35
CA THR A 382 7.00 -1.34 19.19
C THR A 382 8.00 -0.32 19.75
N MET A 383 8.48 0.61 18.92
CA MET A 383 9.45 1.67 19.28
C MET A 383 8.88 2.75 20.22
N SER A 384 7.57 3.00 20.13
CA SER A 384 6.92 4.09 20.86
C SER A 384 7.08 4.00 22.38
N THR A 385 7.60 5.10 22.96
CA THR A 385 7.78 5.24 24.42
C THR A 385 6.61 5.97 25.09
N GLY A 386 5.88 6.79 24.34
CA GLY A 386 4.72 7.55 24.79
C GLY A 386 3.83 7.98 23.61
N THR A 387 3.22 9.14 23.73
CA THR A 387 2.28 9.71 22.76
C THR A 387 3.05 10.36 21.61
N GLN A 388 3.13 9.67 20.48
CA GLN A 388 4.01 10.05 19.38
C GLN A 388 3.36 9.85 18.01
N ILE A 389 3.67 10.74 17.07
CA ILE A 389 3.29 10.62 15.66
C ILE A 389 4.51 10.21 14.86
N PHE A 390 4.51 9.00 14.33
CA PHE A 390 5.55 8.48 13.45
C PHE A 390 5.26 8.82 11.99
N VAL A 391 6.30 9.17 11.26
CA VAL A 391 6.29 9.40 9.82
C VAL A 391 7.30 8.48 9.17
N PHE A 392 6.93 7.88 8.04
CA PHE A 392 7.80 6.98 7.29
C PHE A 392 8.41 7.70 6.10
N ASP A 393 9.68 7.41 5.82
CA ASP A 393 10.29 7.80 4.55
C ASP A 393 9.55 7.10 3.41
N MET A 394 9.03 7.87 2.47
CA MET A 394 8.30 7.36 1.32
C MET A 394 9.15 7.32 0.03
N GLY A 395 10.43 7.70 0.11
CA GLY A 395 11.33 7.78 -1.04
C GLY A 395 10.89 8.86 -2.04
N LYS A 396 11.04 8.55 -3.33
CA LYS A 396 10.75 9.50 -4.42
C LYS A 396 9.27 9.44 -4.81
N SER A 397 8.68 10.61 -5.04
CA SER A 397 7.33 10.69 -5.60
C SER A 397 7.31 10.26 -7.07
N VAL A 398 6.18 9.73 -7.53
CA VAL A 398 5.97 9.27 -8.90
C VAL A 398 4.91 10.15 -9.58
N LYS A 399 5.18 10.61 -10.81
CA LYS A 399 4.19 11.29 -11.67
C LYS A 399 3.10 10.32 -12.10
N ILE A 400 1.84 10.66 -11.87
CA ILE A 400 0.70 9.80 -12.21
C ILE A 400 0.52 9.67 -13.72
N ALA A 401 0.88 10.69 -14.50
CA ALA A 401 0.90 10.59 -15.97
C ALA A 401 1.93 9.54 -16.45
N HIS A 402 3.12 9.51 -15.83
CA HIS A 402 4.13 8.49 -16.14
C HIS A 402 3.64 7.10 -15.74
N LEU A 403 3.00 6.97 -14.57
CA LEU A 403 2.34 5.74 -14.15
C LEU A 403 1.32 5.25 -15.19
N ALA A 404 0.41 6.12 -15.64
CA ALA A 404 -0.58 5.78 -16.66
C ALA A 404 0.07 5.26 -17.94
N LYS A 405 1.08 6.00 -18.46
CA LYS A 405 1.84 5.61 -19.65
C LYS A 405 2.47 4.22 -19.49
N ARG A 406 3.18 3.98 -18.39
CA ARG A 406 3.81 2.67 -18.11
C ARG A 406 2.79 1.53 -18.02
N MET A 407 1.60 1.78 -17.45
CA MET A 407 0.57 0.75 -17.38
C MET A 407 0.00 0.39 -18.75
N ILE A 408 -0.14 1.36 -19.66
CA ILE A 408 -0.56 1.13 -21.05
C ILE A 408 0.50 0.31 -21.78
N GLU A 409 1.77 0.71 -21.68
CA GLU A 409 2.91 0.01 -22.28
C GLU A 409 3.01 -1.44 -21.80
N LEU A 410 2.95 -1.68 -20.48
CA LEU A 410 2.99 -3.03 -19.90
C LEU A 410 1.80 -3.91 -20.31
N ALA A 411 0.70 -3.32 -20.80
CA ALA A 411 -0.43 -4.06 -21.37
C ALA A 411 -0.22 -4.42 -22.85
N GLY A 412 0.95 -4.09 -23.43
CA GLY A 412 1.28 -4.31 -24.84
C GLY A 412 0.61 -3.29 -25.77
N LEU A 413 0.27 -2.11 -25.27
CA LEU A 413 -0.46 -1.06 -26.00
C LEU A 413 0.39 0.22 -26.12
N GLU A 414 0.18 0.97 -27.19
CA GLU A 414 0.86 2.24 -27.45
C GLU A 414 -0.02 3.43 -27.02
N VAL A 415 0.60 4.37 -26.28
CA VAL A 415 -0.07 5.63 -25.91
C VAL A 415 -0.35 6.48 -27.16
N ASP A 416 -1.52 7.13 -27.18
CA ASP A 416 -2.05 7.99 -28.26
C ASP A 416 -2.40 7.27 -29.57
N LYS A 417 -1.93 6.03 -29.77
CA LYS A 417 -2.31 5.15 -30.88
C LYS A 417 -3.42 4.19 -30.51
N ASP A 418 -3.21 3.40 -29.45
CA ASP A 418 -4.20 2.42 -28.97
C ASP A 418 -5.06 3.01 -27.85
N ILE A 419 -4.42 3.72 -26.90
CA ILE A 419 -5.10 4.33 -25.75
C ILE A 419 -4.60 5.75 -25.51
N LYS A 420 -5.52 6.71 -25.39
CA LYS A 420 -5.21 8.10 -25.03
C LYS A 420 -5.16 8.30 -23.51
N ILE A 421 -4.33 9.24 -23.07
CA ILE A 421 -4.37 9.78 -21.71
C ILE A 421 -5.15 11.10 -21.74
N GLU A 422 -6.27 11.15 -21.03
CA GLU A 422 -7.09 12.37 -20.92
C GLU A 422 -6.89 13.06 -19.58
N TYR A 423 -6.65 14.37 -19.62
CA TYR A 423 -6.50 15.20 -18.44
C TYR A 423 -7.86 15.77 -18.00
N THR A 424 -8.36 15.34 -16.85
CA THR A 424 -9.71 15.69 -16.38
C THR A 424 -9.77 16.90 -15.46
N GLY A 425 -8.62 17.50 -15.13
CA GLY A 425 -8.53 18.55 -14.12
C GLY A 425 -8.42 18.00 -12.69
N LEU A 426 -7.92 18.85 -11.79
CA LEU A 426 -7.84 18.54 -10.36
C LEU A 426 -9.25 18.51 -9.76
N ARG A 427 -9.50 17.53 -8.91
CA ARG A 427 -10.78 17.38 -8.21
C ARG A 427 -10.83 18.28 -6.97
N PRO A 428 -12.04 18.53 -6.42
CA PRO A 428 -12.17 19.22 -5.15
C PRO A 428 -11.33 18.60 -4.05
N GLY A 429 -10.58 19.46 -3.37
CA GLY A 429 -9.71 19.09 -2.26
C GLY A 429 -8.37 18.45 -2.65
N GLU A 430 -8.17 18.13 -3.93
CA GLU A 430 -7.00 17.39 -4.40
C GLU A 430 -5.74 18.25 -4.50
N LYS A 431 -4.63 17.76 -3.92
CA LYS A 431 -3.32 18.41 -4.04
C LYS A 431 -2.62 18.00 -5.33
N LEU A 432 -1.89 18.93 -5.93
CA LEU A 432 -0.96 18.61 -7.01
C LEU A 432 0.24 17.80 -6.48
N TYR A 433 0.79 18.22 -5.34
CA TYR A 433 1.89 17.56 -4.64
C TYR A 433 1.49 17.31 -3.18
N GLU A 434 1.73 16.10 -2.69
CA GLU A 434 1.60 15.80 -1.27
C GLU A 434 2.85 16.27 -0.51
N GLU A 435 2.70 16.51 0.79
CA GLU A 435 3.79 16.98 1.65
C GLU A 435 4.83 15.88 1.88
N VAL A 436 6.11 16.26 1.93
CA VAL A 436 7.19 15.34 2.34
C VAL A 436 7.10 15.15 3.86
N LEU A 437 6.85 13.92 4.29
CA LEU A 437 6.59 13.64 5.71
C LEU A 437 7.86 13.61 6.58
N SER A 438 8.98 13.15 6.04
CA SER A 438 10.20 12.80 6.78
C SER A 438 11.32 13.86 6.68
N ASN A 439 10.98 15.15 6.63
CA ASN A 439 12.00 16.20 6.60
C ASN A 439 12.68 16.42 7.97
N THR A 440 13.96 16.77 7.98
CA THR A 440 14.77 16.92 9.21
C THR A 440 14.35 18.11 10.08
N GLU A 441 13.73 19.14 9.48
CA GLU A 441 13.33 20.36 10.17
C GLU A 441 12.18 20.13 11.18
N ASN A 442 11.15 19.38 10.77
CA ASN A 442 9.92 19.19 11.55
C ASN A 442 9.81 17.80 12.17
N THR A 443 10.92 17.06 12.28
CA THR A 443 10.91 15.71 12.85
C THR A 443 12.10 15.45 13.76
N LEU A 444 11.94 14.50 14.68
CA LEU A 444 12.99 13.96 15.53
C LEU A 444 13.43 12.59 14.99
N PRO A 445 14.72 12.24 15.11
CA PRO A 445 15.21 10.92 14.72
C PRO A 445 14.66 9.83 15.65
N THR A 446 14.68 8.58 15.17
CA THR A 446 14.46 7.38 15.99
C THR A 446 15.72 6.50 15.93
N SER A 447 15.68 5.30 16.50
CA SER A 447 16.73 4.29 16.29
C SER A 447 16.80 3.77 14.84
N HIS A 448 15.83 4.10 14.00
CA HIS A 448 15.78 3.71 12.60
C HIS A 448 15.78 4.94 11.67
N ASP A 449 16.77 5.07 10.78
CA ASP A 449 16.99 6.29 9.98
C ASP A 449 15.80 6.70 9.10
N ARG A 450 15.06 5.72 8.58
CA ARG A 450 13.89 5.92 7.70
C ARG A 450 12.54 6.04 8.44
N ILE A 451 12.55 6.07 9.77
CA ILE A 451 11.38 6.25 10.62
C ILE A 451 11.63 7.44 11.54
N ARG A 452 10.77 8.45 11.53
CA ARG A 452 10.97 9.69 12.30
C ARG A 452 9.73 10.03 13.12
N ILE A 453 9.90 10.85 14.16
CA ILE A 453 8.79 11.34 14.99
C ILE A 453 8.47 12.77 14.56
N ALA A 454 7.22 13.05 14.16
CA ALA A 454 6.80 14.37 13.75
C ALA A 454 6.68 15.32 14.95
N LYS A 455 7.25 16.51 14.83
CA LYS A 455 6.96 17.64 15.72
C LYS A 455 5.67 18.28 15.23
N VAL A 456 4.66 18.29 16.07
CA VAL A 456 3.36 18.89 15.74
C VAL A 456 2.92 19.82 16.87
N ARG A 457 2.06 20.78 16.52
CA ARG A 457 1.42 21.66 17.50
C ARG A 457 0.66 20.82 18.54
N GLU A 458 0.91 21.12 19.81
CA GLU A 458 0.16 20.57 20.93
C GLU A 458 -1.15 21.35 21.13
N TYR A 459 -2.17 20.63 21.58
CA TYR A 459 -3.50 21.17 21.86
C TYR A 459 -3.88 20.79 23.28
N ASP A 460 -4.54 21.70 24.00
CA ASP A 460 -5.13 21.35 25.29
C ASP A 460 -6.28 20.34 25.08
N TYR A 461 -6.33 19.33 25.94
CA TYR A 461 -7.30 18.25 25.82
C TYR A 461 -8.74 18.72 25.98
N ILE A 462 -9.01 19.70 26.86
CA ILE A 462 -10.37 20.21 27.09
C ILE A 462 -10.89 20.89 25.82
N ASP A 463 -10.05 21.68 25.16
CA ASP A 463 -10.40 22.36 23.91
C ASP A 463 -10.56 21.37 22.77
N ALA A 464 -9.68 20.37 22.66
CA ALA A 464 -9.80 19.31 21.66
C ALA A 464 -11.07 18.47 21.84
N LEU A 465 -11.44 18.14 23.09
CA LEU A 465 -12.66 17.41 23.42
C LEU A 465 -13.92 18.21 23.05
N LYS A 466 -13.99 19.48 23.46
CA LYS A 466 -15.11 20.38 23.11
C LYS A 466 -15.25 20.52 21.60
N GLY A 467 -14.14 20.77 20.90
CA GLY A 467 -14.15 20.88 19.44
C GLY A 467 -14.63 19.60 18.75
N ALA A 468 -14.19 18.43 19.21
CA ALA A 468 -14.65 17.15 18.67
C ALA A 468 -16.14 16.88 18.93
N GLN A 469 -16.66 17.26 20.10
CA GLN A 469 -18.09 17.13 20.46
C GLN A 469 -18.95 18.08 19.62
N GLU A 470 -18.59 19.36 19.53
CA GLU A 470 -19.32 20.36 18.75
C GLU A 470 -19.32 19.99 17.25
N LEU A 471 -18.19 19.51 16.71
CA LEU A 471 -18.12 18.99 15.35
C LEU A 471 -19.08 17.82 15.12
N GLU A 472 -19.18 16.88 16.07
CA GLU A 472 -20.11 15.76 15.99
C GLU A 472 -21.57 16.24 16.01
N GLU A 473 -21.91 17.16 16.92
CA GLU A 473 -23.26 17.73 17.04
C GLU A 473 -23.68 18.42 15.74
N LEU A 474 -22.83 19.31 15.20
CA LEU A 474 -23.07 19.99 13.93
C LEU A 474 -23.19 18.98 12.77
N SER A 475 -22.39 17.91 12.79
CA SER A 475 -22.45 16.86 11.76
C SER A 475 -23.74 16.05 11.82
N ARG A 476 -24.21 15.69 13.02
CA ARG A 476 -25.48 14.98 13.21
C ARG A 476 -26.69 15.84 12.84
N ALA A 477 -26.58 17.15 13.05
CA ALA A 477 -27.59 18.13 12.64
C ALA A 477 -27.46 18.57 11.17
N ILE A 478 -26.43 18.11 10.45
CA ILE A 478 -26.16 18.44 9.04
C ILE A 478 -25.94 19.95 8.81
N ILE A 479 -25.32 20.64 9.78
CA ILE A 479 -25.00 22.07 9.70
C ILE A 479 -23.60 22.24 9.11
N ILE A 480 -23.47 22.00 7.80
CA ILE A 480 -22.19 21.95 7.08
C ILE A 480 -21.38 23.26 7.18
N PRO A 481 -21.94 24.47 6.96
CA PRO A 481 -21.16 25.70 6.98
C PRO A 481 -20.45 25.92 8.33
N ASP A 482 -21.18 25.78 9.43
CA ASP A 482 -20.64 26.03 10.77
C ASP A 482 -19.66 24.93 11.19
N MET A 483 -19.95 23.68 10.81
CA MET A 483 -19.00 22.58 10.97
C MET A 483 -17.67 22.88 10.27
N VAL A 484 -17.70 23.33 9.01
CA VAL A 484 -16.47 23.62 8.25
C VAL A 484 -15.73 24.84 8.82
N ARG A 485 -16.45 25.89 9.25
CA ARG A 485 -15.84 27.02 9.97
C ARG A 485 -15.12 26.56 11.24
N LEU A 486 -15.77 25.69 12.02
CA LEU A 486 -15.19 25.13 13.22
C LEU A 486 -13.96 24.27 12.91
N MET A 487 -14.00 23.44 11.85
CA MET A 487 -12.84 22.68 11.38
C MET A 487 -11.66 23.61 11.08
N LYS A 488 -11.89 24.72 10.35
CA LYS A 488 -10.84 25.70 10.00
C LYS A 488 -10.33 26.47 11.23
N LYS A 489 -11.17 26.72 12.22
CA LYS A 489 -10.78 27.34 13.49
C LYS A 489 -9.86 26.43 14.32
N ILE A 490 -10.19 25.13 14.41
CA ILE A 490 -9.40 24.14 15.17
C ILE A 490 -8.09 23.79 14.43
N VAL A 491 -8.14 23.75 13.10
CA VAL A 491 -6.99 23.44 12.23
C VAL A 491 -6.71 24.65 11.34
N PRO A 492 -5.98 25.68 11.82
CA PRO A 492 -5.73 26.91 11.05
C PRO A 492 -4.97 26.68 9.74
N GLU A 493 -4.18 25.60 9.67
CA GLU A 493 -3.48 25.16 8.47
C GLU A 493 -4.41 24.50 7.41
N PHE A 494 -5.70 24.29 7.71
CA PHE A 494 -6.68 23.76 6.76
C PHE A 494 -7.10 24.84 5.75
N LYS A 495 -6.56 24.76 4.53
CA LYS A 495 -6.90 25.65 3.42
C LYS A 495 -7.47 24.86 2.25
N SER A 496 -8.77 25.01 2.02
CA SER A 496 -9.48 24.27 0.98
C SER A 496 -8.90 24.60 -0.40
N LYS A 497 -8.85 23.63 -1.31
CA LYS A 497 -8.39 23.84 -2.70
C LYS A 497 -9.34 23.18 -3.69
N ASN A 498 -9.67 23.86 -4.77
CA ASN A 498 -10.65 23.46 -5.78
C ASN A 498 -12.02 23.07 -5.19
N SER A 499 -12.38 23.60 -4.02
CA SER A 499 -13.54 23.16 -3.23
C SER A 499 -14.47 24.32 -2.89
N ARG A 500 -15.78 24.06 -2.80
CA ARG A 500 -16.78 25.06 -2.35
C ARG A 500 -16.45 25.65 -0.98
N PHE A 501 -15.70 24.92 -0.15
CA PHE A 501 -15.33 25.32 1.20
C PHE A 501 -14.21 26.38 1.26
N GLU A 502 -13.68 26.81 0.11
CA GLU A 502 -12.75 27.96 0.01
C GLU A 502 -13.39 29.27 0.49
N GLU A 503 -14.72 29.39 0.40
CA GLU A 503 -15.43 30.59 0.86
C GLU A 503 -15.17 30.88 2.35
N PHE A 504 -14.99 29.82 3.15
CA PHE A 504 -14.73 29.94 4.59
C PHE A 504 -13.25 30.16 4.94
N ASP A 505 -12.31 30.08 3.98
CA ASP A 505 -10.87 30.24 4.27
C ASP A 505 -10.48 31.66 4.72
N LYS A 506 -11.27 32.65 4.29
CA LYS A 506 -11.05 34.07 4.57
C LYS A 506 -11.61 34.51 5.93
N GLU A 507 -12.57 33.77 6.47
CA GLU A 507 -13.25 34.09 7.74
C GLU A 507 -12.41 33.78 8.98
N THR A 508 -11.37 32.95 8.82
CA THR A 508 -10.46 32.50 9.90
C THR A 508 -9.15 33.28 10.01
N LYS A 509 -9.04 34.47 9.41
CA LYS A 509 -7.84 35.31 9.48
C LYS A 509 -7.77 36.16 10.75
#